data_AF-A0A2N6NYH7-F1
#
_entry.id   AF-A0A2N6NYH7-F1
#
_cell.length_a   1.000
_cell.length_b   1.000
_cell.length_c   1.000
_cell.angle_alpha   90.00
_cell.angle_beta   90.00
_cell.angle_gamma   90.00
#
_symmetry.space_group_name_H-M   'P 1'
#
loop_
_entity.id
_entity.type
_entity.pdbx_description
1 polymer ?
#
loop_
_entity_poly.entity_id
_entity_poly.type
_entity_poly.pdbx_seq_one_letter_code
_entity_poly.pdbx_strand_id
1 'polypeptide(L)'
;MPPSSVDLGGLQTENSNPRTATIDKVSTEELCRILHEEDCRVPAAVTPCLPEIAATIDALTERVRKGGRVFYIGAGTSGRLGVLDASEIPPTYSSPPNQFIALIAGGDYALRNAKEGAEDDRSAAKTDLDAFNIAPNLDSLIGIASSGRTPYVLGGLEYARSIGCSTVGVVCVQPSAMATEGNADYLISAVTGSESVTGSTRMKAGTATKLMVDLKATNIKLRQRARNILRAIGGQRCHHSDQGLDAILAVARGSTKLAAVMMILDVPLLEAELRLERNNGVLDRVFTEAEMESTWIGLAGYDRPAVQPSVNDGLSKLLNLKIGAGLEVTTDIDLLPVASASEETVESAVVLVAGTGSIAMSFRKENGAFVRSSRAGGWGHLLGDDGSGYSIGREALRLALRESDVCAMRKYASAPAQTTSQLARAVFDHFKEQFPEAKPEDLLSTVMMPNSAPQQPRDAVMDRTSRIAGVAKTVLAMVKTNEDADRIVAAGAEKLAELAALLVLDQGIKPSKSSLVLAGGLMQDEGYRRRIVGSVERAGYKFQHVEVVDQPAMNGARFLLRSAQTLQ
;
A
#
# COMPACT_ATOMS: atom_id res chain seq x y z
N MET A 1 -22.79 -53.21 -31.78
CA MET A 1 -21.94 -52.64 -32.84
C MET A 1 -20.63 -52.22 -32.19
N PRO A 2 -19.46 -52.55 -32.74
CA PRO A 2 -18.21 -51.97 -32.23
C PRO A 2 -18.30 -50.44 -32.39
N PRO A 3 -17.69 -49.64 -31.50
CA PRO A 3 -17.70 -48.20 -31.66
C PRO A 3 -17.10 -47.85 -33.03
N SER A 4 -17.85 -47.08 -33.81
CA SER A 4 -17.44 -46.57 -35.11
C SER A 4 -16.04 -45.97 -35.00
N SER A 5 -15.09 -46.51 -35.76
CA SER A 5 -13.70 -46.07 -35.77
C SER A 5 -13.65 -44.58 -36.08
N VAL A 6 -13.31 -43.76 -35.07
CA VAL A 6 -12.98 -42.36 -35.26
C VAL A 6 -11.83 -42.31 -36.26
N ASP A 7 -11.98 -41.57 -37.35
CA ASP A 7 -10.90 -41.36 -38.32
C ASP A 7 -9.80 -40.50 -37.67
N LEU A 8 -8.80 -41.18 -37.12
CA LEU A 8 -7.61 -40.57 -36.50
C LEU A 8 -6.50 -40.31 -37.53
N GLY A 9 -6.80 -40.38 -38.83
CA GLY A 9 -5.85 -40.12 -39.93
C GLY A 9 -5.48 -38.65 -40.12
N GLY A 10 -6.26 -37.72 -39.54
CA GLY A 10 -6.08 -36.27 -39.67
C GLY A 10 -5.83 -35.54 -38.33
N LEU A 11 -5.03 -36.12 -37.43
CA LEU A 11 -4.71 -35.46 -36.15
C LEU A 11 -4.08 -34.09 -36.40
N GLN A 12 -4.54 -33.07 -35.67
CA GLN A 12 -4.03 -31.71 -35.82
C GLN A 12 -2.50 -31.65 -35.65
N THR A 13 -1.93 -32.48 -34.79
CA THR A 13 -0.48 -32.56 -34.52
C THR A 13 0.35 -33.14 -35.68
N GLU A 14 -0.28 -33.90 -36.58
CA GLU A 14 0.36 -34.55 -37.74
C GLU A 14 0.17 -33.76 -39.04
N ASN A 15 -0.67 -32.74 -39.03
CA ASN A 15 -0.90 -31.90 -40.19
C ASN A 15 0.33 -31.02 -40.50
N SER A 16 0.55 -30.76 -41.79
CA SER A 16 1.53 -29.75 -42.21
C SER A 16 1.11 -28.37 -41.72
N ASN A 17 2.09 -27.55 -41.30
CA ASN A 17 1.85 -26.17 -40.91
C ASN A 17 2.18 -25.22 -42.08
N PRO A 18 1.19 -24.52 -42.67
CA PRO A 18 1.44 -23.65 -43.80
C PRO A 18 2.37 -22.48 -43.46
N ARG A 19 2.46 -22.07 -42.19
CA ARG A 19 3.35 -20.99 -41.73
C ARG A 19 4.81 -21.41 -41.66
N THR A 20 5.11 -22.70 -41.72
CA THR A 20 6.48 -23.23 -41.74
C THR A 20 6.84 -23.92 -43.04
N ALA A 21 6.03 -23.75 -44.10
CA ALA A 21 6.24 -24.40 -45.40
C ALA A 21 7.58 -24.05 -46.08
N THR A 22 8.20 -22.92 -45.71
CA THR A 22 9.51 -22.48 -46.24
C THR A 22 10.56 -22.31 -45.14
N ILE A 23 10.36 -22.95 -43.98
CA ILE A 23 11.24 -22.78 -42.80
C ILE A 23 12.69 -23.20 -43.06
N ASP A 24 12.93 -24.05 -44.06
CA ASP A 24 14.24 -24.50 -44.53
C ASP A 24 14.99 -23.46 -45.39
N LYS A 25 14.29 -22.41 -45.85
CA LYS A 25 14.81 -21.41 -46.81
C LYS A 25 15.03 -20.02 -46.23
N VAL A 26 14.73 -19.83 -44.95
CA VAL A 26 14.83 -18.53 -44.28
C VAL A 26 16.15 -18.38 -43.50
N SER A 27 16.49 -17.16 -43.08
CA SER A 27 17.64 -16.94 -42.19
C SER A 27 17.40 -17.57 -40.81
N THR A 28 18.46 -17.78 -40.03
CA THR A 28 18.33 -18.32 -38.66
C THR A 28 17.48 -17.41 -37.77
N GLU A 29 17.61 -16.09 -37.91
CA GLU A 29 16.80 -15.12 -37.17
C GLU A 29 15.30 -15.27 -37.53
N GLU A 30 15.02 -15.39 -38.82
CA GLU A 30 13.65 -15.58 -39.31
C GLU A 30 13.05 -16.91 -38.87
N LEU A 31 13.85 -17.99 -38.87
CA LEU A 31 13.47 -19.28 -38.33
C LEU A 31 13.10 -19.15 -36.84
N CYS A 32 13.94 -18.50 -36.03
CA CYS A 32 13.66 -18.26 -34.61
C CYS A 32 12.35 -17.48 -34.42
N ARG A 33 12.09 -16.46 -35.24
CA ARG A 33 10.86 -15.67 -35.19
C ARG A 33 9.63 -16.51 -35.53
N ILE A 34 9.67 -17.30 -36.60
CA ILE A 34 8.58 -18.20 -36.98
C ILE A 34 8.28 -19.22 -35.87
N LEU A 35 9.32 -19.81 -35.25
CA LEU A 35 9.14 -20.72 -34.12
C LEU A 35 8.54 -20.01 -32.91
N HIS A 36 9.02 -18.82 -32.57
CA HIS A 36 8.51 -18.04 -31.45
C HIS A 36 7.03 -17.64 -31.63
N GLU A 37 6.64 -17.25 -32.85
CA GLU A 37 5.24 -16.93 -33.17
C GLU A 37 4.32 -18.14 -33.00
N GLU A 38 4.80 -19.36 -33.25
CA GLU A 38 4.08 -20.60 -32.95
C GLU A 38 3.99 -20.85 -31.44
N ASP A 39 5.08 -20.68 -30.69
CA ASP A 39 5.10 -20.83 -29.23
C ASP A 39 4.15 -19.85 -28.53
N CYS A 40 4.05 -18.60 -29.00
CA CYS A 40 3.13 -17.59 -28.48
C CYS A 40 1.65 -17.99 -28.55
N ARG A 41 1.30 -18.99 -29.36
CA ARG A 41 -0.08 -19.51 -29.49
C ARG A 41 -0.41 -20.55 -28.43
N VAL A 42 0.59 -21.12 -27.76
CA VAL A 42 0.41 -22.19 -26.77
C VAL A 42 -0.45 -21.74 -25.58
N PRO A 43 -0.22 -20.59 -24.91
CA PRO A 43 -1.06 -20.17 -23.80
C PRO A 43 -2.53 -20.01 -24.20
N ALA A 44 -2.80 -19.48 -25.40
CA ALA A 44 -4.16 -19.33 -25.92
C ALA A 44 -4.87 -20.68 -26.13
N ALA A 45 -4.13 -21.75 -26.44
CA ALA A 45 -4.69 -23.11 -26.52
C ALA A 45 -4.99 -23.72 -25.15
N VAL A 46 -4.32 -23.27 -24.08
CA VAL A 46 -4.54 -23.74 -22.70
C VAL A 46 -5.68 -22.99 -22.01
N THR A 47 -5.90 -21.71 -22.33
CA THR A 47 -6.96 -20.88 -21.71
C THR A 47 -8.35 -21.54 -21.69
N PRO A 48 -8.85 -22.18 -22.77
CA PRO A 48 -10.15 -22.85 -22.75
C PRO A 48 -10.21 -24.05 -21.80
N CYS A 49 -9.05 -24.63 -21.45
CA CYS A 49 -8.95 -25.80 -20.58
C CYS A 49 -8.94 -25.45 -19.08
N LEU A 50 -8.84 -24.17 -18.72
CA LEU A 50 -8.75 -23.74 -17.32
C LEU A 50 -9.88 -24.26 -16.41
N PRO A 51 -11.16 -24.31 -16.84
CA PRO A 51 -12.23 -24.88 -16.01
C PRO A 51 -12.01 -26.36 -15.69
N GLU A 52 -11.58 -27.15 -16.68
CA GLU A 52 -11.34 -28.59 -16.52
C GLU A 52 -10.09 -28.86 -15.68
N ILE A 53 -9.05 -28.05 -15.86
CA ILE A 53 -7.85 -28.05 -15.02
C ILE A 53 -8.23 -27.76 -13.57
N ALA A 54 -9.09 -26.76 -13.32
CA ALA A 54 -9.56 -26.43 -11.99
C ALA A 54 -10.36 -27.57 -11.35
N ALA A 55 -11.33 -28.15 -12.09
CA ALA A 55 -12.11 -29.29 -11.63
C ALA A 55 -11.22 -30.49 -11.29
N THR A 56 -10.21 -30.75 -12.12
CA THR A 56 -9.19 -31.77 -11.87
C THR A 56 -8.43 -31.48 -10.57
N ILE A 57 -7.92 -30.26 -10.39
CA ILE A 57 -7.20 -29.86 -9.18
C ILE A 57 -8.05 -30.09 -7.93
N ASP A 58 -9.31 -29.67 -7.94
CA ASP A 58 -10.20 -29.78 -6.80
C ASP A 58 -10.48 -31.24 -6.45
N ALA A 59 -10.72 -32.08 -7.46
CA ALA A 59 -10.92 -33.52 -7.27
C ALA A 59 -9.70 -34.23 -6.68
N LEU A 60 -8.50 -33.89 -7.17
CA LEU A 60 -7.26 -34.51 -6.70
C LEU A 60 -6.81 -33.97 -5.33
N THR A 61 -7.20 -32.75 -4.99
CA THR A 61 -6.75 -32.06 -3.77
C THR A 61 -7.15 -32.82 -2.50
N GLU A 62 -8.41 -33.27 -2.41
CA GLU A 62 -8.89 -33.95 -1.21
C GLU A 62 -8.15 -35.28 -0.98
N ARG A 63 -7.90 -36.00 -2.06
CA ARG A 63 -7.14 -37.24 -2.11
C ARG A 63 -5.70 -37.05 -1.63
N VAL A 64 -5.00 -36.06 -2.20
CA VAL A 64 -3.62 -35.71 -1.81
C VAL A 64 -3.53 -35.28 -0.34
N ARG A 65 -4.50 -34.51 0.16
CA ARG A 65 -4.56 -34.09 1.57
C ARG A 65 -4.71 -35.27 2.54
N LYS A 66 -5.42 -36.31 2.13
CA LYS A 66 -5.57 -37.56 2.89
C LYS A 66 -4.35 -38.48 2.78
N GLY A 67 -3.27 -38.02 2.14
CA GLY A 67 -2.02 -38.77 1.95
C GLY A 67 -1.94 -39.53 0.63
N GLY A 68 -2.89 -39.32 -0.29
CA GLY A 68 -2.89 -39.97 -1.59
C GLY A 68 -1.76 -39.55 -2.50
N ARG A 69 -1.36 -40.49 -3.36
CA ARG A 69 -0.32 -40.30 -4.37
C ARG A 69 -0.92 -39.94 -5.71
N VAL A 70 -0.21 -39.14 -6.48
CA VAL A 70 -0.56 -38.86 -7.87
C VAL A 70 0.47 -39.50 -8.80
N PHE A 71 -0.01 -40.36 -9.68
CA PHE A 71 0.79 -41.03 -10.69
C PHE A 71 0.66 -40.31 -12.03
N TYR A 72 1.78 -39.95 -12.64
CA TYR A 72 1.85 -39.53 -14.04
C TYR A 72 2.28 -40.73 -14.89
N ILE A 73 1.62 -40.97 -16.02
CA ILE A 73 2.06 -41.96 -17.00
C ILE A 73 2.13 -41.35 -18.39
N GLY A 74 3.14 -41.73 -19.17
CA GLY A 74 3.30 -41.25 -20.54
C GLY A 74 4.45 -41.95 -21.27
N ALA A 75 4.50 -41.77 -22.58
CA ALA A 75 5.64 -42.20 -23.39
C ALA A 75 6.42 -41.00 -23.92
N GLY A 76 7.68 -41.21 -24.31
CA GLY A 76 8.52 -40.19 -24.94
C GLY A 76 8.53 -38.86 -24.19
N THR A 77 8.27 -37.76 -24.90
CA THR A 77 8.24 -36.41 -24.30
C THR A 77 7.17 -36.27 -23.22
N SER A 78 5.97 -36.83 -23.42
CA SER A 78 4.88 -36.77 -22.44
C SER A 78 5.28 -37.43 -21.12
N GLY A 79 5.90 -38.62 -21.18
CA GLY A 79 6.43 -39.30 -19.99
C GLY A 79 7.52 -38.48 -19.29
N ARG A 80 8.46 -37.91 -20.05
CA ARG A 80 9.54 -37.07 -19.50
C ARG A 80 9.01 -35.81 -18.80
N LEU A 81 7.97 -35.18 -19.34
CA LEU A 81 7.32 -34.03 -18.70
C LEU A 81 6.63 -34.41 -17.39
N GLY A 82 6.02 -35.59 -17.32
CA GLY A 82 5.51 -36.13 -16.06
C GLY A 82 6.62 -36.33 -15.02
N VAL A 83 7.77 -36.87 -15.44
CA VAL A 83 8.94 -37.03 -14.56
C VAL A 83 9.51 -35.69 -14.10
N LEU A 84 9.60 -34.71 -15.00
CA LEU A 84 10.03 -33.35 -14.68
C LEU A 84 9.16 -32.75 -13.56
N ASP A 85 7.83 -32.71 -13.75
CA ASP A 85 6.90 -32.16 -12.75
C ASP A 85 7.00 -32.90 -11.41
N ALA A 86 6.95 -34.24 -11.42
CA ALA A 86 7.07 -35.04 -10.20
C ALA A 86 8.39 -34.78 -9.45
N SER A 87 9.50 -34.57 -10.17
CA SER A 87 10.82 -34.33 -9.57
C SER A 87 10.96 -32.94 -8.93
N GLU A 88 10.25 -31.94 -9.44
CA GLU A 88 10.30 -30.57 -8.94
C GLU A 88 9.37 -30.36 -7.73
N ILE A 89 8.41 -31.27 -7.49
CA ILE A 89 7.44 -31.12 -6.41
C ILE A 89 8.07 -31.20 -5.00
N PRO A 90 8.91 -32.19 -4.65
CA PRO A 90 9.55 -32.25 -3.33
C PRO A 90 10.42 -31.03 -3.00
N PRO A 91 11.36 -30.57 -3.84
CA PRO A 91 12.20 -29.41 -3.52
C PRO A 91 11.42 -28.09 -3.55
N THR A 92 10.40 -27.95 -4.38
CA THR A 92 9.64 -26.70 -4.52
C THR A 92 8.58 -26.54 -3.43
N TYR A 93 7.93 -27.64 -3.03
CA TYR A 93 6.75 -27.62 -2.16
C TYR A 93 6.92 -28.42 -0.85
N SER A 94 8.10 -28.99 -0.59
CA SER A 94 8.37 -29.83 0.59
C SER A 94 7.37 -30.98 0.76
N SER A 95 6.86 -31.50 -0.37
CA SER A 95 5.97 -32.66 -0.40
C SER A 95 6.76 -33.93 -0.05
N PRO A 96 6.14 -34.92 0.61
CA PRO A 96 6.79 -36.20 0.89
C PRO A 96 7.39 -36.82 -0.38
N PRO A 97 8.61 -37.38 -0.29
CA PRO A 97 9.16 -38.21 -1.36
C PRO A 97 8.15 -39.30 -1.72
N ASN A 98 7.85 -39.46 -3.02
CA ASN A 98 6.87 -40.41 -3.56
C ASN A 98 5.38 -40.04 -3.41
N GLN A 99 5.03 -38.81 -3.02
CA GLN A 99 3.63 -38.36 -3.13
C GLN A 99 3.22 -38.08 -4.59
N PHE A 100 4.18 -37.70 -5.43
CA PHE A 100 4.00 -37.57 -6.87
C PHE A 100 5.02 -38.47 -7.55
N ILE A 101 4.53 -39.41 -8.36
CA ILE A 101 5.32 -40.46 -8.98
C ILE A 101 5.06 -40.40 -10.47
N ALA A 102 6.10 -40.55 -11.29
CA ALA A 102 5.95 -40.54 -12.74
C ALA A 102 6.57 -41.80 -13.33
N LEU A 103 5.82 -42.48 -14.20
CA LEU A 103 6.24 -43.67 -14.93
C LEU A 103 6.29 -43.32 -16.41
N ILE A 104 7.37 -43.74 -17.05
CA ILE A 104 7.59 -43.55 -18.47
C ILE A 104 7.62 -44.90 -19.17
N ALA A 105 6.89 -45.02 -20.28
CA ALA A 105 6.90 -46.23 -21.10
C ALA A 105 8.35 -46.59 -21.49
N GLY A 106 8.77 -47.80 -21.13
CA GLY A 106 10.15 -48.26 -21.33
C GLY A 106 11.09 -48.08 -20.14
N GLY A 107 10.62 -47.51 -19.02
CA GLY A 107 11.36 -47.36 -17.76
C GLY A 107 12.45 -46.28 -17.81
N ASP A 108 13.33 -46.25 -16.80
CA ASP A 108 14.37 -45.22 -16.64
C ASP A 108 15.27 -45.03 -17.87
N TYR A 109 15.50 -46.08 -18.67
CA TYR A 109 16.24 -45.97 -19.93
C TYR A 109 15.60 -44.94 -20.88
N ALA A 110 14.26 -44.87 -20.90
CA ALA A 110 13.50 -43.97 -21.74
C ALA A 110 13.64 -42.48 -21.35
N LEU A 111 14.18 -42.17 -20.16
CA LEU A 111 14.42 -40.80 -19.73
C LEU A 111 15.42 -40.09 -20.64
N ARG A 112 16.51 -40.78 -21.01
CA ARG A 112 17.60 -40.22 -21.82
C ARG A 112 17.59 -40.71 -23.26
N ASN A 113 16.98 -41.86 -23.53
CA ASN A 113 16.96 -42.49 -24.84
C ASN A 113 15.53 -42.76 -25.30
N ALA A 114 15.30 -42.89 -26.61
CA ALA A 114 14.06 -43.46 -27.11
C ALA A 114 14.11 -45.00 -27.02
N LYS A 115 12.99 -45.62 -26.66
CA LYS A 115 12.80 -47.07 -26.71
C LYS A 115 11.67 -47.38 -27.66
N GLU A 116 12.02 -47.89 -28.84
CA GLU A 116 11.07 -48.21 -29.90
C GLU A 116 10.05 -49.27 -29.45
N GLY A 117 8.78 -49.08 -29.81
CA GLY A 117 7.67 -49.99 -29.47
C GLY A 117 7.20 -49.94 -28.01
N ALA A 118 7.87 -49.20 -27.12
CA ALA A 118 7.47 -49.14 -25.71
C ALA A 118 6.10 -48.46 -25.49
N GLU A 119 5.73 -47.54 -26.39
CA GLU A 119 4.47 -46.80 -26.31
C GLU A 119 3.26 -47.58 -26.86
N ASP A 120 3.53 -48.62 -27.65
CA ASP A 120 2.52 -49.45 -28.34
C ASP A 120 2.00 -50.61 -27.48
N ASP A 121 2.64 -50.89 -26.33
CA ASP A 121 2.19 -51.92 -25.40
C ASP A 121 1.13 -51.38 -24.44
N ARG A 122 -0.15 -51.71 -24.72
CA ARG A 122 -1.30 -51.35 -23.89
C ARG A 122 -1.27 -52.00 -22.50
N SER A 123 -0.62 -53.15 -22.34
CA SER A 123 -0.59 -53.87 -21.06
C SER A 123 0.53 -53.42 -20.12
N ALA A 124 1.58 -52.80 -20.67
CA ALA A 124 2.78 -52.43 -19.91
C ALA A 124 2.49 -51.43 -18.78
N ALA A 125 1.62 -50.43 -18.98
CA ALA A 125 1.32 -49.44 -17.93
C ALA A 125 0.70 -50.08 -16.69
N LYS A 126 -0.15 -51.10 -16.85
CA LYS A 126 -0.68 -51.87 -15.72
C LYS A 126 0.46 -52.56 -14.95
N THR A 127 1.35 -53.25 -15.66
CA THR A 127 2.50 -53.94 -15.06
C THR A 127 3.38 -52.96 -14.27
N ASP A 128 3.63 -51.78 -14.81
CA ASP A 128 4.42 -50.74 -14.13
C ASP A 128 3.71 -50.22 -12.86
N LEU A 129 2.39 -50.07 -12.92
CA LEU A 129 1.56 -49.59 -11.80
C LEU A 129 1.35 -50.64 -10.70
N ASP A 130 1.33 -51.94 -11.04
CA ASP A 130 1.16 -53.04 -10.09
C ASP A 130 2.25 -53.06 -9.01
N ALA A 131 3.46 -52.61 -9.34
CA ALA A 131 4.58 -52.50 -8.39
C ALA A 131 4.32 -51.50 -7.24
N PHE A 132 3.36 -50.60 -7.38
CA PHE A 132 3.10 -49.52 -6.43
C PHE A 132 1.93 -49.76 -5.49
N ASN A 133 1.20 -50.87 -5.64
CA ASN A 133 0.00 -51.20 -4.85
C ASN A 133 -0.95 -49.99 -4.76
N ILE A 134 -1.54 -49.58 -5.89
CA ILE A 134 -2.40 -48.39 -5.96
C ILE A 134 -3.57 -48.52 -4.99
N ALA A 135 -3.80 -47.49 -4.19
CA ALA A 135 -4.93 -47.37 -3.28
C ALA A 135 -6.08 -46.64 -3.99
N PRO A 136 -7.10 -47.32 -4.55
CA PRO A 136 -7.99 -46.68 -5.53
C PRO A 136 -8.84 -45.53 -4.97
N ASN A 137 -9.20 -45.60 -3.69
CA ASN A 137 -9.98 -44.55 -3.01
C ASN A 137 -9.14 -43.31 -2.64
N LEU A 138 -7.82 -43.37 -2.81
CA LEU A 138 -6.90 -42.38 -2.30
C LEU A 138 -5.91 -41.86 -3.34
N ASP A 139 -5.40 -42.73 -4.21
CA ASP A 139 -4.48 -42.38 -5.28
C ASP A 139 -5.23 -41.81 -6.49
N SER A 140 -4.48 -41.27 -7.45
CA SER A 140 -5.01 -40.74 -8.71
C SER A 140 -4.01 -40.93 -9.84
N LEU A 141 -4.51 -41.10 -11.07
CA LEU A 141 -3.69 -41.31 -12.26
C LEU A 141 -3.90 -40.20 -13.28
N ILE A 142 -2.82 -39.63 -13.79
CA ILE A 142 -2.79 -38.64 -14.88
C ILE A 142 -2.09 -39.28 -16.07
N GLY A 143 -2.86 -39.60 -17.11
CA GLY A 143 -2.35 -40.13 -18.38
C GLY A 143 -2.07 -39.02 -19.38
N ILE A 144 -0.83 -38.93 -19.84
CA ILE A 144 -0.35 -37.86 -20.72
C ILE A 144 -0.02 -38.44 -22.09
N ALA A 145 -0.79 -38.06 -23.12
CA ALA A 145 -0.53 -38.43 -24.50
C ALA A 145 -0.96 -37.29 -25.44
N SER A 146 0.01 -36.55 -26.00
CA SER A 146 -0.31 -35.42 -26.89
C SER A 146 -1.16 -35.82 -28.10
N SER A 147 -0.92 -37.02 -28.67
CA SER A 147 -1.71 -37.61 -29.76
C SER A 147 -3.09 -38.14 -29.32
N GLY A 148 -3.31 -38.26 -28.01
CA GLY A 148 -4.54 -38.79 -27.42
C GLY A 148 -4.85 -40.25 -27.76
N ARG A 149 -3.90 -41.00 -28.34
CA ARG A 149 -4.09 -42.39 -28.81
C ARG A 149 -3.00 -43.37 -28.41
N THR A 150 -2.03 -42.97 -27.60
CA THR A 150 -0.88 -43.81 -27.21
C THR A 150 -1.36 -45.05 -26.41
N PRO A 151 -1.17 -46.28 -26.92
CA PRO A 151 -1.70 -47.50 -26.29
C PRO A 151 -1.29 -47.70 -24.83
N TYR A 152 -0.01 -47.45 -24.48
CA TYR A 152 0.47 -47.51 -23.09
C TYR A 152 -0.37 -46.65 -22.13
N VAL A 153 -0.68 -45.42 -22.53
CA VAL A 153 -1.46 -44.47 -21.71
C VAL A 153 -2.93 -44.87 -21.62
N LEU A 154 -3.52 -45.31 -22.74
CA LEU A 154 -4.90 -45.77 -22.78
C LEU A 154 -5.13 -46.98 -21.86
N GLY A 155 -4.23 -47.96 -21.89
CA GLY A 155 -4.31 -49.14 -21.02
C GLY A 155 -4.09 -48.83 -19.54
N GLY A 156 -3.23 -47.85 -19.21
CA GLY A 156 -3.06 -47.38 -17.84
C GLY A 156 -4.30 -46.69 -17.28
N LEU A 157 -4.95 -45.82 -18.08
CA LEU A 157 -6.21 -45.16 -17.71
C LEU A 157 -7.34 -46.18 -17.54
N GLU A 158 -7.46 -47.14 -18.47
CA GLU A 158 -8.42 -48.25 -18.38
C GLU A 158 -8.25 -49.05 -17.08
N TYR A 159 -7.00 -49.42 -16.75
CA TYR A 159 -6.70 -50.15 -15.52
C TYR A 159 -7.06 -49.33 -14.26
N ALA A 160 -6.59 -48.08 -14.16
CA ALA A 160 -6.85 -47.25 -13.00
C ALA A 160 -8.35 -47.00 -12.78
N ARG A 161 -9.11 -46.80 -13.86
CA ARG A 161 -10.57 -46.69 -13.77
C ARG A 161 -11.22 -48.00 -13.32
N SER A 162 -10.77 -49.14 -13.82
CA SER A 162 -11.32 -50.47 -13.46
C SER A 162 -11.21 -50.78 -11.97
N ILE A 163 -10.18 -50.25 -11.29
CA ILE A 163 -9.98 -50.42 -9.84
C ILE A 163 -10.63 -49.31 -9.00
N GLY A 164 -11.21 -48.27 -9.63
CA GLY A 164 -11.89 -47.16 -8.94
C GLY A 164 -11.00 -45.96 -8.60
N CYS A 165 -9.82 -45.86 -9.20
CA CYS A 165 -8.92 -44.71 -9.06
C CYS A 165 -9.46 -43.52 -9.85
N SER A 166 -9.24 -42.29 -9.37
CA SER A 166 -9.61 -41.10 -10.16
C SER A 166 -8.63 -40.91 -11.31
N THR A 167 -9.15 -40.77 -12.53
CA THR A 167 -8.35 -40.72 -13.75
C THR A 167 -8.46 -39.38 -14.48
N VAL A 168 -7.33 -38.87 -14.95
CA VAL A 168 -7.23 -37.62 -15.70
C VAL A 168 -6.50 -37.88 -17.01
N GLY A 169 -7.06 -37.42 -18.12
CA GLY A 169 -6.44 -37.45 -19.43
C GLY A 169 -5.90 -36.08 -19.83
N VAL A 170 -4.68 -36.03 -20.35
CA VAL A 170 -4.06 -34.81 -20.91
C VAL A 170 -3.67 -35.05 -22.36
N VAL A 171 -4.29 -34.31 -23.28
CA VAL A 171 -4.12 -34.45 -24.73
C VAL A 171 -4.00 -33.09 -25.44
N CYS A 172 -3.50 -33.10 -26.68
CA CYS A 172 -3.35 -31.88 -27.50
C CYS A 172 -4.13 -31.94 -28.83
N VAL A 173 -5.10 -32.85 -28.93
CA VAL A 173 -5.91 -33.09 -30.12
C VAL A 173 -7.38 -33.27 -29.75
N GLN A 174 -8.26 -32.99 -30.72
CA GLN A 174 -9.70 -33.23 -30.59
C GLN A 174 -10.29 -33.57 -31.96
N PRO A 175 -11.03 -34.69 -32.12
CA PRO A 175 -11.30 -35.75 -31.12
C PRO A 175 -10.05 -36.58 -30.79
N SER A 176 -10.12 -37.39 -29.73
CA SER A 176 -9.05 -38.31 -29.31
C SER A 176 -9.60 -39.69 -28.94
N ALA A 177 -8.75 -40.74 -29.04
CA ALA A 177 -9.12 -42.07 -28.57
C ALA A 177 -9.37 -42.06 -27.05
N MET A 178 -8.56 -41.30 -26.30
CA MET A 178 -8.74 -41.10 -24.86
C MET A 178 -10.13 -40.55 -24.50
N ALA A 179 -10.66 -39.61 -25.30
CA ALA A 179 -12.03 -39.11 -25.13
C ALA A 179 -13.08 -40.17 -25.46
N THR A 180 -12.84 -40.95 -26.53
CA THR A 180 -13.82 -41.91 -27.06
C THR A 180 -13.93 -43.17 -26.19
N GLU A 181 -12.81 -43.64 -25.65
CA GLU A 181 -12.79 -44.80 -24.74
C GLU A 181 -13.41 -44.49 -23.38
N GLY A 182 -13.50 -43.20 -23.00
CA GLY A 182 -14.21 -42.77 -21.79
C GLY A 182 -13.57 -43.24 -20.48
N ASN A 183 -12.26 -43.52 -20.49
CA ASN A 183 -11.52 -44.03 -19.33
C ASN A 183 -10.95 -42.92 -18.43
N ALA A 184 -11.11 -41.66 -18.80
CA ALA A 184 -10.72 -40.48 -18.00
C ALA A 184 -11.98 -39.85 -17.35
N ASP A 185 -11.94 -39.59 -16.04
CA ASP A 185 -12.98 -38.83 -15.34
C ASP A 185 -12.93 -37.34 -15.71
N TYR A 186 -11.72 -36.82 -15.89
CA TYR A 186 -11.43 -35.46 -16.32
C TYR A 186 -10.56 -35.49 -17.58
N LEU A 187 -10.89 -34.69 -18.60
CA LEU A 187 -10.15 -34.68 -19.87
C LEU A 187 -9.74 -33.27 -20.27
N ILE A 188 -8.45 -32.98 -20.12
CA ILE A 188 -7.84 -31.71 -20.47
C ILE A 188 -7.31 -31.79 -21.91
N SER A 189 -7.93 -31.04 -22.82
CA SER A 189 -7.64 -31.07 -24.26
C SER A 189 -7.16 -29.71 -24.79
N ALA A 190 -5.86 -29.41 -24.72
CA ALA A 190 -5.32 -28.16 -25.25
C ALA A 190 -4.88 -28.32 -26.72
N VAL A 191 -5.77 -27.97 -27.65
CA VAL A 191 -5.55 -28.14 -29.09
C VAL A 191 -4.59 -27.08 -29.64
N THR A 192 -3.32 -27.44 -29.82
CA THR A 192 -2.25 -26.52 -30.26
C THR A 192 -2.14 -26.34 -31.77
N GLY A 193 -2.87 -27.14 -32.55
CA GLY A 193 -2.79 -27.18 -34.02
C GLY A 193 -1.52 -27.85 -34.55
N SER A 194 -1.27 -27.70 -35.86
CA SER A 194 -0.08 -28.24 -36.56
C SER A 194 1.22 -27.77 -35.93
N GLU A 195 2.16 -28.68 -35.73
CA GLU A 195 3.48 -28.37 -35.18
C GLU A 195 4.34 -27.59 -36.17
N SER A 196 5.33 -26.83 -35.67
CA SER A 196 6.26 -26.08 -36.54
C SER A 196 7.09 -27.00 -37.42
N VAL A 197 7.45 -28.18 -36.89
CA VAL A 197 7.96 -29.32 -37.64
C VAL A 197 6.88 -30.41 -37.58
N THR A 198 6.36 -30.82 -38.73
CA THR A 198 5.26 -31.80 -38.84
C THR A 198 5.51 -33.02 -37.96
N GLY A 199 4.55 -33.36 -37.09
CA GLY A 199 4.64 -34.51 -36.17
C GLY A 199 5.57 -34.32 -34.96
N SER A 200 6.33 -33.23 -34.87
CA SER A 200 7.26 -32.97 -33.75
C SER A 200 6.53 -32.42 -32.51
N THR A 201 5.64 -33.23 -31.93
CA THR A 201 4.81 -32.90 -30.74
C THR A 201 5.61 -32.54 -29.48
N ARG A 202 6.93 -32.74 -29.47
CA ARG A 202 7.82 -32.22 -28.41
C ARG A 202 7.86 -30.69 -28.34
N MET A 203 7.35 -29.98 -29.35
CA MET A 203 7.35 -28.52 -29.44
C MET A 203 6.09 -27.93 -28.77
N LYS A 204 5.09 -27.47 -29.53
CA LYS A 204 3.94 -26.77 -28.94
C LYS A 204 3.10 -27.66 -28.05
N ALA A 205 2.79 -28.87 -28.48
CA ALA A 205 2.03 -29.83 -27.68
C ALA A 205 2.77 -30.20 -26.38
N GLY A 206 4.10 -30.33 -26.44
CA GLY A 206 4.96 -30.50 -25.26
C GLY A 206 4.90 -29.31 -24.32
N THR A 207 5.00 -28.08 -24.84
CA THR A 207 4.87 -26.85 -24.04
C THR A 207 3.48 -26.71 -23.42
N ALA A 208 2.41 -26.98 -24.17
CA ALA A 208 1.05 -26.99 -23.65
C ALA A 208 0.90 -28.03 -22.54
N THR A 209 1.43 -29.24 -22.76
CA THR A 209 1.45 -30.32 -21.78
C THR A 209 2.18 -29.89 -20.52
N LYS A 210 3.36 -29.26 -20.64
CA LYS A 210 4.07 -28.70 -19.50
C LYS A 210 3.14 -27.73 -18.76
N LEU A 211 2.55 -26.75 -19.44
CA LEU A 211 1.65 -25.79 -18.79
C LEU A 211 0.45 -26.46 -18.10
N MET A 212 -0.17 -27.48 -18.71
CA MET A 212 -1.31 -28.19 -18.14
C MET A 212 -0.94 -29.05 -16.92
N VAL A 213 0.24 -29.68 -16.92
CA VAL A 213 0.73 -30.51 -15.82
C VAL A 213 1.31 -29.65 -14.68
N ASP A 214 1.99 -28.55 -15.03
CA ASP A 214 2.56 -27.52 -14.14
C ASP A 214 1.46 -26.64 -13.50
N LEU A 215 0.30 -26.48 -14.16
CA LEU A 215 -0.89 -25.87 -13.57
C LEU A 215 -1.53 -26.83 -12.54
N LYS A 216 -0.92 -26.91 -11.35
CA LYS A 216 -1.56 -27.42 -10.13
C LYS A 216 -1.50 -26.44 -8.97
N ALA A 217 -2.70 -26.07 -8.49
CA ALA A 217 -3.05 -25.76 -7.09
C ALA A 217 -2.27 -24.64 -6.37
N THR A 218 -2.23 -23.44 -6.94
CA THR A 218 -1.57 -22.28 -6.30
C THR A 218 -2.15 -21.95 -4.93
N ASN A 219 -3.46 -21.98 -4.69
CA ASN A 219 -4.01 -21.50 -3.40
C ASN A 219 -3.61 -22.38 -2.19
N ILE A 220 -3.73 -23.71 -2.31
CA ILE A 220 -3.48 -24.64 -1.19
C ILE A 220 -1.97 -24.81 -0.95
N LYS A 221 -1.20 -24.88 -2.04
CA LYS A 221 0.27 -24.98 -1.96
C LYS A 221 0.90 -23.68 -1.45
N LEU A 222 0.37 -22.51 -1.85
CA LEU A 222 0.82 -21.22 -1.30
C LEU A 222 0.48 -21.11 0.19
N ARG A 223 -0.67 -21.62 0.66
CA ARG A 223 -0.97 -21.69 2.10
C ARG A 223 -0.01 -22.59 2.86
N GLN A 224 0.30 -23.78 2.35
CA GLN A 224 1.29 -24.66 2.99
C GLN A 224 2.70 -24.04 2.99
N ARG A 225 3.11 -23.42 1.89
CA ARG A 225 4.38 -22.70 1.78
C ARG A 225 4.44 -21.51 2.73
N ALA A 226 3.35 -20.76 2.84
CA ALA A 226 3.21 -19.65 3.79
C ALA A 226 3.38 -20.14 5.23
N ARG A 227 2.72 -21.25 5.62
CA ARG A 227 2.90 -21.88 6.93
C ARG A 227 4.34 -22.30 7.19
N ASN A 228 5.00 -22.91 6.20
CA ASN A 228 6.40 -23.33 6.34
C ASN A 228 7.37 -22.14 6.44
N ILE A 229 7.14 -21.07 5.68
CA ILE A 229 7.90 -19.81 5.78
C ILE A 229 7.74 -19.21 7.19
N LEU A 230 6.52 -19.16 7.72
CA LEU A 230 6.26 -18.66 9.07
C LEU A 230 6.98 -19.48 10.14
N ARG A 231 6.99 -20.82 10.02
CA ARG A 231 7.76 -21.69 10.91
C ARG A 231 9.26 -21.45 10.81
N ALA A 232 9.78 -21.30 9.60
CA ALA A 232 11.20 -21.05 9.37
C ALA A 232 11.66 -19.70 9.95
N ILE A 233 10.89 -18.63 9.73
CA ILE A 233 11.20 -17.30 10.27
C ILE A 233 11.02 -17.27 11.79
N GLY A 234 9.97 -17.90 12.31
CA GLY A 234 9.70 -17.93 13.75
C GLY A 234 10.65 -18.84 14.54
N GLY A 235 11.24 -19.86 13.91
CA GLY A 235 12.15 -20.81 14.58
C GLY A 235 11.52 -21.40 15.85
N GLN A 236 12.25 -21.33 16.97
CA GLN A 236 11.75 -21.79 18.27
C GLN A 236 10.59 -20.96 18.83
N ARG A 237 10.32 -19.76 18.29
CA ARG A 237 9.22 -18.88 18.74
C ARG A 237 7.88 -19.20 18.07
N CYS A 238 7.86 -20.06 17.05
CA CYS A 238 6.61 -20.46 16.37
C CYS A 238 6.02 -21.72 17.02
N HIS A 239 5.04 -21.54 17.91
CA HIS A 239 4.31 -22.64 18.56
C HIS A 239 2.91 -22.89 17.98
N HIS A 240 2.54 -22.17 16.91
CA HIS A 240 1.20 -22.24 16.35
C HIS A 240 0.97 -23.55 15.57
N SER A 241 -0.22 -24.13 15.76
CA SER A 241 -0.74 -25.21 14.92
C SER A 241 -0.98 -24.73 13.48
N ASP A 242 -1.21 -25.66 12.56
CA ASP A 242 -1.59 -25.30 11.18
C ASP A 242 -2.82 -24.38 11.13
N GLN A 243 -3.85 -24.66 11.94
CA GLN A 243 -5.03 -23.79 12.08
C GLN A 243 -4.68 -22.42 12.66
N GLY A 244 -3.77 -22.36 13.63
CA GLY A 244 -3.31 -21.09 14.20
C GLY A 244 -2.59 -20.21 13.17
N LEU A 245 -1.69 -20.81 12.38
CA LEU A 245 -0.99 -20.10 11.30
C LEU A 245 -1.94 -19.66 10.19
N ASP A 246 -2.94 -20.48 9.84
CA ASP A 246 -3.96 -20.11 8.85
C ASP A 246 -4.83 -18.95 9.35
N ALA A 247 -5.14 -18.88 10.65
CA ALA A 247 -5.86 -17.75 11.24
C ALA A 247 -5.03 -16.45 11.19
N ILE A 248 -3.74 -16.51 11.52
CA ILE A 248 -2.83 -15.36 11.43
C ILE A 248 -2.68 -14.91 9.97
N LEU A 249 -2.52 -15.84 9.03
CA LEU A 249 -2.45 -15.54 7.60
C LEU A 249 -3.76 -14.92 7.07
N ALA A 250 -4.92 -15.34 7.58
CA ALA A 250 -6.20 -14.75 7.24
C ALA A 250 -6.29 -13.29 7.71
N VAL A 251 -5.90 -12.99 8.95
CA VAL A 251 -5.83 -11.61 9.47
C VAL A 251 -4.83 -10.78 8.68
N ALA A 252 -3.67 -11.35 8.33
CA ALA A 252 -2.64 -10.73 7.52
C ALA A 252 -2.97 -10.65 6.02
N ARG A 253 -4.21 -10.96 5.61
CA ARG A 253 -4.69 -10.92 4.22
C ARG A 253 -3.79 -11.70 3.24
N GLY A 254 -3.23 -12.82 3.72
CA GLY A 254 -2.34 -13.70 2.95
C GLY A 254 -0.86 -13.25 2.89
N SER A 255 -0.49 -12.13 3.50
CA SER A 255 0.90 -11.66 3.53
C SER A 255 1.72 -12.42 4.58
N THR A 256 2.74 -13.17 4.13
CA THR A 256 3.65 -13.92 5.01
C THR A 256 4.56 -13.04 5.83
N LYS A 257 5.00 -11.89 5.29
CA LYS A 257 5.80 -10.92 6.05
C LYS A 257 4.99 -10.33 7.19
N LEU A 258 3.75 -9.95 6.91
CA LEU A 258 2.86 -9.35 7.90
C LEU A 258 2.48 -10.35 8.98
N ALA A 259 2.14 -11.58 8.59
CA ALA A 259 1.91 -12.69 9.51
C ALA A 259 3.15 -13.02 10.36
N ALA A 260 4.36 -12.95 9.80
CA ALA A 260 5.59 -13.17 10.56
C ALA A 260 5.81 -12.09 11.63
N VAL A 261 5.57 -10.82 11.30
CA VAL A 261 5.71 -9.70 12.24
C VAL A 261 4.70 -9.80 13.37
N MET A 262 3.42 -10.01 13.04
CA MET A 262 2.36 -10.21 14.04
C MET A 262 2.67 -11.36 14.99
N MET A 263 3.12 -12.50 14.45
CA MET A 263 3.40 -13.70 15.23
C MET A 263 4.66 -13.57 16.11
N ILE A 264 5.74 -13.00 15.59
CA ILE A 264 7.04 -12.97 16.29
C ILE A 264 7.11 -11.86 17.33
N LEU A 265 6.50 -10.71 17.04
CA LEU A 265 6.50 -9.56 17.94
C LEU A 265 5.25 -9.49 18.82
N ASP A 266 4.29 -10.41 18.63
CA ASP A 266 3.00 -10.44 19.33
C ASP A 266 2.24 -9.09 19.25
N VAL A 267 2.21 -8.51 18.05
CA VAL A 267 1.58 -7.21 17.78
C VAL A 267 0.34 -7.33 16.89
N PRO A 268 -0.65 -6.42 17.04
CA PRO A 268 -1.83 -6.40 16.18
C PRO A 268 -1.50 -6.02 14.73
N LEU A 269 -2.42 -6.31 13.81
CA LEU A 269 -2.27 -6.12 12.36
C LEU A 269 -1.80 -4.71 11.97
N LEU A 270 -2.43 -3.67 12.52
CA LEU A 270 -2.11 -2.28 12.19
C LEU A 270 -0.68 -1.90 12.57
N GLU A 271 -0.22 -2.36 13.73
CA GLU A 271 1.14 -2.12 14.20
C GLU A 271 2.16 -2.87 13.32
N ALA A 272 1.86 -4.12 12.96
CA ALA A 272 2.72 -4.89 12.06
C ALA A 272 2.83 -4.25 10.66
N GLU A 273 1.75 -3.65 10.14
CA GLU A 273 1.74 -2.90 8.88
C GLU A 273 2.64 -1.66 8.96
N LEU A 274 2.49 -0.87 10.02
CA LEU A 274 3.28 0.35 10.22
C LEU A 274 4.78 0.06 10.37
N ARG A 275 5.14 -0.97 11.15
CA ARG A 275 6.55 -1.38 11.27
C ARG A 275 7.12 -1.85 9.95
N LEU A 276 6.37 -2.63 9.16
CA LEU A 276 6.80 -3.02 7.83
C LEU A 276 6.97 -1.83 6.89
N GLU A 277 6.04 -0.88 6.88
CA GLU A 277 6.14 0.34 6.06
C GLU A 277 7.36 1.18 6.43
N ARG A 278 7.55 1.47 7.72
CA ARG A 278 8.69 2.26 8.22
C ARG A 278 10.05 1.64 7.88
N ASN A 279 10.10 0.31 7.84
CA ASN A 279 11.33 -0.45 7.54
C ASN A 279 11.42 -0.91 6.08
N ASN A 280 10.63 -0.33 5.16
CA ASN A 280 10.63 -0.69 3.73
C ASN A 280 10.42 -2.19 3.46
N GLY A 281 9.65 -2.86 4.32
CA GLY A 281 9.34 -4.29 4.22
C GLY A 281 10.51 -5.23 4.51
N VAL A 282 11.60 -4.75 5.13
CA VAL A 282 12.77 -5.55 5.50
C VAL A 282 12.56 -6.14 6.90
N LEU A 283 12.27 -7.45 6.97
CA LEU A 283 11.94 -8.14 8.22
C LEU A 283 13.03 -8.07 9.29
N ASP A 284 14.29 -8.19 8.90
CA ASP A 284 15.43 -8.12 9.82
C ASP A 284 15.41 -6.80 10.61
N ARG A 285 15.25 -5.67 9.91
CA ARG A 285 15.12 -4.34 10.53
C ARG A 285 13.92 -4.25 11.46
N VAL A 286 12.78 -4.81 11.06
CA VAL A 286 11.56 -4.84 11.89
C VAL A 286 11.77 -5.62 13.19
N PHE A 287 12.50 -6.73 13.16
CA PHE A 287 12.77 -7.56 14.34
C PHE A 287 13.87 -6.99 15.24
N THR A 288 14.73 -6.13 14.70
CA THR A 288 15.79 -5.45 15.45
C THR A 288 15.46 -3.99 15.80
N GLU A 289 14.29 -3.51 15.38
CA GLU A 289 13.84 -2.14 15.66
C GLU A 289 13.69 -1.97 17.18
N ALA A 290 14.26 -0.90 17.72
CA ALA A 290 14.10 -0.57 19.13
C ALA A 290 12.61 -0.30 19.41
N GLU A 291 12.07 -0.92 20.45
CA GLU A 291 10.69 -0.63 20.87
C GLU A 291 10.59 0.83 21.33
N MET A 292 9.55 1.54 20.88
CA MET A 292 9.25 2.86 21.43
C MET A 292 8.75 2.69 22.87
N GLU A 293 9.65 2.87 23.83
CA GLU A 293 9.32 2.82 25.26
C GLU A 293 8.39 3.97 25.68
N SER A 294 8.50 5.12 25.02
CA SER A 294 7.67 6.28 25.28
C SER A 294 7.43 7.15 24.05
N THR A 295 6.26 7.79 24.00
CA THR A 295 5.84 8.72 22.95
C THR A 295 5.08 9.89 23.57
N TRP A 296 5.40 11.12 23.14
CA TRP A 296 4.61 12.31 23.46
C TRP A 296 4.08 12.95 22.17
N ILE A 297 2.76 13.06 22.04
CA ILE A 297 2.07 13.69 20.92
C ILE A 297 1.49 15.04 21.33
N GLY A 298 1.88 16.11 20.60
CA GLY A 298 1.20 17.40 20.63
C GLY A 298 0.15 17.48 19.52
N LEU A 299 -1.13 17.64 19.87
CA LEU A 299 -2.25 17.68 18.92
C LEU A 299 -3.14 18.91 19.10
N ALA A 300 -3.26 19.73 18.06
CA ALA A 300 -4.15 20.89 18.07
C ALA A 300 -5.62 20.48 18.34
N GLY A 301 -6.29 21.18 19.25
CA GLY A 301 -7.69 20.93 19.59
C GLY A 301 -7.92 19.77 20.58
N TYR A 302 -6.86 19.11 21.04
CA TYR A 302 -6.92 18.10 22.10
C TYR A 302 -7.35 18.69 23.46
N ASP A 303 -7.27 20.00 23.62
CA ASP A 303 -7.79 20.73 24.79
C ASP A 303 -9.33 20.64 24.94
N ARG A 304 -10.04 20.15 23.92
CA ARG A 304 -11.49 19.92 23.96
C ARG A 304 -11.81 18.57 24.64
N PRO A 305 -12.47 18.55 25.81
CA PRO A 305 -12.74 17.31 26.54
C PRO A 305 -13.52 16.27 25.73
N ALA A 306 -14.37 16.71 24.79
CA ALA A 306 -15.15 15.82 23.92
C ALA A 306 -14.28 15.05 22.89
N VAL A 307 -13.09 15.56 22.55
CA VAL A 307 -12.20 14.97 21.54
C VAL A 307 -11.24 13.95 22.17
N GLN A 308 -10.86 14.17 23.44
CA GLN A 308 -9.84 13.37 24.12
C GLN A 308 -10.12 11.87 24.11
N PRO A 309 -11.34 11.36 24.39
CA PRO A 309 -11.57 9.91 24.42
C PRO A 309 -11.31 9.23 23.08
N SER A 310 -11.77 9.84 21.99
CA SER A 310 -11.59 9.28 20.64
C SER A 310 -10.13 9.32 20.19
N VAL A 311 -9.43 10.40 20.51
CA VAL A 311 -8.00 10.55 20.17
C VAL A 311 -7.16 9.60 21.01
N ASN A 312 -7.40 9.53 22.31
CA ASN A 312 -6.63 8.68 23.23
C ASN A 312 -6.80 7.20 22.89
N ASP A 313 -8.02 6.75 22.61
CA ASP A 313 -8.27 5.37 22.18
C ASP A 313 -7.57 5.06 20.85
N GLY A 314 -7.69 5.98 19.87
CA GLY A 314 -7.02 5.84 18.58
C GLY A 314 -5.50 5.77 18.68
N LEU A 315 -4.88 6.69 19.42
CA LEU A 315 -3.43 6.75 19.60
C LEU A 315 -2.88 5.60 20.45
N SER A 316 -3.60 5.21 21.50
CA SER A 316 -3.19 4.07 22.33
C SER A 316 -3.18 2.78 21.53
N LYS A 317 -4.18 2.57 20.66
CA LYS A 317 -4.22 1.43 19.72
C LYS A 317 -3.15 1.52 18.65
N LEU A 318 -2.90 2.72 18.13
CA LEU A 318 -1.94 2.96 17.06
C LEU A 318 -0.50 2.71 17.51
N LEU A 319 -0.17 3.13 18.74
CA LEU A 319 1.20 3.10 19.25
C LEU A 319 1.46 1.93 20.21
N ASN A 320 0.42 1.18 20.57
CA ASN A 320 0.46 0.14 21.59
C ASN A 320 1.02 0.62 22.95
N LEU A 321 0.70 1.87 23.30
CA LEU A 321 1.11 2.52 24.54
C LEU A 321 -0.12 3.05 25.27
N LYS A 322 -0.07 3.13 26.60
CA LYS A 322 -1.20 3.61 27.40
C LYS A 322 -1.01 5.08 27.77
N ILE A 323 -2.09 5.85 27.76
CA ILE A 323 -2.06 7.23 28.27
C ILE A 323 -1.55 7.25 29.71
N GLY A 324 -0.52 8.04 29.98
CA GLY A 324 0.15 8.13 31.29
C GLY A 324 1.11 6.96 31.60
N ALA A 325 1.25 5.99 30.70
CA ALA A 325 2.19 4.88 30.80
C ALA A 325 2.78 4.58 29.42
N GLY A 326 3.80 5.37 29.07
CA GLY A 326 4.47 5.34 27.77
C GLY A 326 3.85 6.24 26.71
N LEU A 327 2.58 6.65 26.83
CA LEU A 327 1.96 7.63 25.91
C LEU A 327 1.52 8.90 26.64
N GLU A 328 2.02 10.05 26.20
CA GLU A 328 1.56 11.37 26.64
C GLU A 328 0.93 12.12 25.48
N VAL A 329 -0.25 12.70 25.68
CA VAL A 329 -0.94 13.49 24.65
C VAL A 329 -1.28 14.83 25.25
N THR A 330 -0.79 15.89 24.63
CA THR A 330 -1.06 17.28 25.01
C THR A 330 -1.53 18.05 23.79
N THR A 331 -1.95 19.31 23.96
CA THR A 331 -2.02 20.17 22.78
C THR A 331 -0.62 20.67 22.43
N ASP A 332 -0.40 20.86 21.15
CA ASP A 332 0.82 21.45 20.57
C ASP A 332 1.29 22.74 21.27
N ILE A 333 0.35 23.58 21.74
CA ILE A 333 0.66 24.82 22.45
C ILE A 333 1.40 24.57 23.78
N ASP A 334 1.15 23.45 24.45
CA ASP A 334 1.82 23.12 25.72
C ASP A 334 3.31 22.79 25.53
N LEU A 335 3.74 22.52 24.29
CA LEU A 335 5.15 22.27 23.97
C LEU A 335 5.93 23.57 23.72
N LEU A 336 5.25 24.71 23.54
CA LEU A 336 5.88 25.99 23.23
C LEU A 336 6.70 26.60 24.38
N PRO A 337 6.25 26.61 25.65
CA PRO A 337 7.02 27.23 26.75
C PRO A 337 8.33 26.49 27.04
N VAL A 338 8.49 25.25 26.55
CA VAL A 338 9.72 24.46 26.64
C VAL A 338 10.94 25.19 26.05
N ALA A 339 10.73 26.11 25.09
CA ALA A 339 11.81 26.95 24.56
C ALA A 339 12.49 27.80 25.64
N SER A 340 11.80 28.08 26.75
CA SER A 340 12.32 28.84 27.89
C SER A 340 12.73 27.95 29.08
N ALA A 341 12.72 26.62 28.92
CA ALA A 341 12.97 25.70 30.03
C ALA A 341 14.42 25.76 30.56
N SER A 342 15.39 26.07 29.69
CA SER A 342 16.81 26.21 30.07
C SER A 342 17.12 27.46 30.88
N GLU A 343 16.21 28.43 30.93
CA GLU A 343 16.41 29.66 31.67
C GLU A 343 16.00 29.47 33.14
N GLU A 344 16.99 29.42 34.04
CA GLU A 344 16.75 29.21 35.47
C GLU A 344 16.02 30.38 36.13
N THR A 345 16.21 31.61 35.64
CA THR A 345 15.61 32.82 36.20
C THR A 345 14.16 33.05 35.78
N VAL A 346 13.66 32.27 34.82
CA VAL A 346 12.31 32.42 34.28
C VAL A 346 11.30 31.67 35.16
N GLU A 347 10.35 32.41 35.73
CA GLU A 347 9.28 31.90 36.60
C GLU A 347 8.00 31.57 35.81
N SER A 348 7.77 32.23 34.67
CA SER A 348 6.58 32.05 33.85
C SER A 348 6.83 32.33 32.36
N ALA A 349 5.94 31.85 31.50
CA ALA A 349 5.97 32.12 30.07
C ALA A 349 4.60 32.60 29.57
N VAL A 350 4.60 33.60 28.69
CA VAL A 350 3.43 33.99 27.91
C VAL A 350 3.68 33.57 26.47
N VAL A 351 2.80 32.74 25.94
CA VAL A 351 2.89 32.18 24.60
C VAL A 351 1.86 32.87 23.72
N LEU A 352 2.32 33.51 22.64
CA LEU A 352 1.47 34.06 21.58
C LEU A 352 1.60 33.20 20.33
N VAL A 353 0.48 32.68 19.86
CA VAL A 353 0.41 31.89 18.63
C VAL A 353 -0.34 32.67 17.57
N ALA A 354 0.26 32.83 16.39
CA ALA A 354 -0.41 33.38 15.21
C ALA A 354 -0.04 32.59 13.95
N GLY A 355 -1.06 32.00 13.33
CA GLY A 355 -0.99 31.28 12.06
C GLY A 355 -2.25 31.60 11.25
N THR A 356 -3.03 30.60 10.87
CA THR A 356 -4.37 30.83 10.31
C THR A 356 -5.30 31.51 11.33
N GLY A 357 -5.26 31.07 12.58
CA GLY A 357 -5.92 31.71 13.74
C GLY A 357 -4.90 32.30 14.71
N SER A 358 -5.36 32.84 15.84
CA SER A 358 -4.51 33.38 16.91
C SER A 358 -5.03 33.07 18.30
N ILE A 359 -4.12 32.93 19.26
CA ILE A 359 -4.43 32.64 20.67
C ILE A 359 -3.25 33.03 21.55
N ALA A 360 -3.53 33.35 22.81
CA ALA A 360 -2.53 33.57 23.85
C ALA A 360 -2.75 32.60 25.02
N MET A 361 -1.65 32.10 25.59
CA MET A 361 -1.68 31.27 26.80
C MET A 361 -0.58 31.69 27.77
N SER A 362 -0.79 31.48 29.06
CA SER A 362 0.23 31.67 30.08
C SER A 362 0.56 30.37 30.79
N PHE A 363 1.81 30.26 31.23
CA PHE A 363 2.36 29.11 31.92
C PHE A 363 3.17 29.57 33.13
N ARG A 364 3.12 28.81 34.22
CA ARG A 364 3.97 28.98 35.40
C ARG A 364 4.92 27.81 35.53
N LYS A 365 6.15 28.07 35.97
CA LYS A 365 7.15 27.02 36.22
C LYS A 365 6.90 26.41 37.60
N GLU A 366 6.51 25.15 37.63
CA GLU A 366 6.24 24.36 38.83
C GLU A 366 7.10 23.09 38.78
N ASN A 367 7.92 22.84 39.82
CA ASN A 367 8.82 21.69 39.89
C ASN A 367 9.72 21.51 38.63
N GLY A 368 10.15 22.61 38.02
CA GLY A 368 10.98 22.61 36.81
C GLY A 368 10.22 22.46 35.48
N ALA A 369 8.91 22.23 35.51
CA ALA A 369 8.06 22.10 34.32
C ALA A 369 7.11 23.31 34.17
N PHE A 370 6.77 23.68 32.93
CA PHE A 370 5.78 24.72 32.68
C PHE A 370 4.37 24.13 32.69
N VAL A 371 3.56 24.57 33.66
CA VAL A 371 2.15 24.21 33.79
C VAL A 371 1.30 25.35 33.29
N ARG A 372 0.33 25.06 32.41
CA ARG A 372 -0.58 26.06 31.86
C ARG A 372 -1.41 26.70 32.97
N SER A 373 -1.39 28.02 33.07
CA SER A 373 -2.15 28.79 34.04
C SER A 373 -3.44 29.41 33.48
N SER A 374 -3.44 29.93 32.24
CA SER A 374 -4.60 30.62 31.67
C SER A 374 -4.53 30.74 30.14
N ARG A 375 -5.65 31.19 29.55
CA ARG A 375 -5.85 31.37 28.11
C ARG A 375 -6.60 32.67 27.81
N ALA A 376 -6.21 33.37 26.75
CA ALA A 376 -6.94 34.49 26.19
C ALA A 376 -7.07 34.35 24.65
N GLY A 377 -8.25 34.65 24.11
CA GLY A 377 -8.53 34.55 22.68
C GLY A 377 -8.69 33.12 22.14
N GLY A 378 -8.55 32.98 20.82
CA GLY A 378 -8.77 31.72 20.10
C GLY A 378 -10.23 31.29 20.04
N TRP A 379 -11.15 32.25 19.90
CA TRP A 379 -12.59 31.98 19.77
C TRP A 379 -13.00 31.65 18.34
N GLY A 380 -12.03 31.55 17.44
CA GLY A 380 -12.22 31.25 16.03
C GLY A 380 -12.26 32.52 15.17
N HIS A 381 -12.05 32.31 13.88
CA HIS A 381 -11.88 33.35 12.87
C HIS A 381 -13.06 34.34 12.73
N LEU A 382 -14.25 33.96 13.21
CA LEU A 382 -15.42 34.84 13.23
C LEU A 382 -15.46 35.76 14.46
N LEU A 383 -14.93 35.32 15.61
CA LEU A 383 -15.22 35.93 16.90
C LEU A 383 -14.01 36.46 17.67
N GLY A 384 -12.77 36.04 17.39
CA GLY A 384 -11.64 36.51 18.20
C GLY A 384 -10.22 36.19 17.73
N ASP A 385 -10.01 35.62 16.55
CA ASP A 385 -8.66 35.35 16.02
C ASP A 385 -8.02 36.63 15.41
N ASP A 386 -8.19 37.78 16.04
CA ASP A 386 -7.61 39.03 15.55
C ASP A 386 -6.08 38.97 15.60
N GLY A 387 -5.43 39.61 14.61
CA GLY A 387 -3.97 39.52 14.42
C GLY A 387 -3.50 38.19 13.83
N SER A 388 -4.40 37.24 13.54
CA SER A 388 -4.05 36.05 12.76
C SER A 388 -3.87 36.37 11.28
N GLY A 389 -3.34 35.40 10.53
CA GLY A 389 -3.29 35.47 9.07
C GLY A 389 -4.69 35.61 8.46
N TYR A 390 -5.71 34.94 9.02
CA TYR A 390 -7.08 35.13 8.58
C TYR A 390 -7.55 36.57 8.81
N SER A 391 -7.28 37.13 9.99
CA SER A 391 -7.65 38.53 10.31
C SER A 391 -7.02 39.51 9.33
N ILE A 392 -5.70 39.40 9.10
CA ILE A 392 -4.96 40.29 8.18
C ILE A 392 -5.48 40.11 6.75
N GLY A 393 -5.63 38.87 6.30
CA GLY A 393 -6.14 38.55 4.96
C GLY A 393 -7.56 39.04 4.74
N ARG A 394 -8.43 38.91 5.75
CA ARG A 394 -9.82 39.41 5.72
C ARG A 394 -9.86 40.93 5.52
N GLU A 395 -9.07 41.69 6.27
CA GLU A 395 -9.08 43.16 6.14
C GLU A 395 -8.56 43.61 4.77
N ALA A 396 -7.49 42.99 4.26
CA ALA A 396 -7.01 43.26 2.90
C ALA A 396 -8.03 42.88 1.82
N LEU A 397 -8.71 41.75 1.98
CA LEU A 397 -9.79 41.33 1.08
C LEU A 397 -10.96 42.30 1.10
N ARG A 398 -11.34 42.85 2.26
CA ARG A 398 -12.42 43.86 2.34
C ARG A 398 -12.07 45.12 1.55
N LEU A 399 -10.82 45.54 1.55
CA LEU A 399 -10.36 46.65 0.72
C LEU A 399 -10.42 46.29 -0.77
N ALA A 400 -9.90 45.11 -1.15
CA ALA A 400 -9.95 44.64 -2.53
C ALA A 400 -11.39 44.45 -3.06
N LEU A 401 -12.32 43.99 -2.22
CA LEU A 401 -13.74 43.82 -2.57
C LEU A 401 -14.44 45.16 -2.83
N ARG A 402 -14.09 46.22 -2.10
CA ARG A 402 -14.62 47.57 -2.42
C ARG A 402 -14.19 48.04 -3.80
N GLU A 403 -12.98 47.72 -4.22
CA GLU A 403 -12.51 48.01 -5.58
C GLU A 403 -13.12 47.07 -6.63
N SER A 404 -13.36 45.81 -6.26
CA SER A 404 -14.12 44.84 -7.05
C SER A 404 -15.52 45.38 -7.39
N ASP A 405 -16.23 45.97 -6.42
CA ASP A 405 -17.53 46.62 -6.65
C ASP A 405 -17.42 47.75 -7.68
N VAL A 406 -16.37 48.57 -7.62
CA VAL A 406 -16.13 49.64 -8.60
C VAL A 406 -15.87 49.08 -10.00
N CYS A 407 -15.10 48.00 -10.11
CA CYS A 407 -14.89 47.29 -11.37
C CYS A 407 -16.21 46.76 -11.94
N ALA A 408 -17.05 46.14 -11.11
CA ALA A 408 -18.35 45.61 -11.51
C ALA A 408 -19.30 46.74 -11.96
N MET A 409 -19.41 47.83 -11.19
CA MET A 409 -20.24 48.99 -11.55
C MET A 409 -19.85 49.60 -12.91
N ARG A 410 -18.54 49.72 -13.18
CA ARG A 410 -18.05 50.27 -14.46
C ARG A 410 -18.30 49.34 -15.64
N LYS A 411 -18.21 48.03 -15.43
CA LYS A 411 -18.57 47.02 -16.44
C LYS A 411 -20.03 47.16 -16.87
N TYR A 412 -20.95 47.34 -15.92
CA TYR A 412 -22.36 47.61 -16.22
C TYR A 412 -22.56 48.95 -16.95
N ALA A 413 -21.77 49.96 -16.61
CA ALA A 413 -21.84 51.29 -17.22
C ALA A 413 -21.07 51.43 -18.56
N SER A 414 -20.43 50.37 -19.06
CA SER A 414 -19.49 50.43 -20.21
C SER A 414 -18.39 51.52 -20.06
N ALA A 415 -17.99 51.81 -18.81
CA ALA A 415 -17.02 52.85 -18.49
C ALA A 415 -15.57 52.29 -18.51
N PRO A 416 -14.55 53.11 -18.83
CA PRO A 416 -13.16 52.65 -18.86
C PRO A 416 -12.68 52.20 -17.47
N ALA A 417 -11.73 51.26 -17.43
CA ALA A 417 -11.16 50.74 -16.18
C ALA A 417 -10.52 51.85 -15.34
N GLN A 418 -10.69 51.79 -14.01
CA GLN A 418 -10.00 52.68 -13.07
C GLN A 418 -8.69 52.04 -12.61
N THR A 419 -7.71 52.87 -12.25
CA THR A 419 -6.52 52.41 -11.54
C THR A 419 -6.91 51.85 -10.17
N THR A 420 -6.67 50.56 -9.97
CA THR A 420 -6.81 49.90 -8.67
C THR A 420 -5.66 50.28 -7.74
N SER A 421 -5.90 50.27 -6.42
CA SER A 421 -4.81 50.47 -5.46
C SER A 421 -3.78 49.35 -5.59
N GLN A 422 -2.54 49.66 -5.20
CA GLN A 422 -1.45 48.69 -5.26
C GLN A 422 -1.77 47.44 -4.43
N LEU A 423 -2.38 47.61 -3.24
CA LEU A 423 -2.74 46.49 -2.36
C LEU A 423 -3.87 45.64 -2.96
N ALA A 424 -4.94 46.26 -3.47
CA ALA A 424 -6.02 45.53 -4.12
C ALA A 424 -5.52 44.74 -5.34
N ARG A 425 -4.63 45.34 -6.15
CA ARG A 425 -3.99 44.65 -7.28
C ARG A 425 -3.20 43.43 -6.83
N ALA A 426 -2.38 43.56 -5.78
CA ALA A 426 -1.63 42.42 -5.26
C ALA A 426 -2.53 41.31 -4.71
N VAL A 427 -3.67 41.66 -4.11
CA VAL A 427 -4.69 40.68 -3.69
C VAL A 427 -5.30 39.99 -4.92
N PHE A 428 -5.67 40.73 -5.97
CA PHE A 428 -6.20 40.12 -7.21
C PHE A 428 -5.17 39.17 -7.85
N ASP A 429 -3.91 39.59 -7.93
CA ASP A 429 -2.83 38.78 -8.49
C ASP A 429 -2.62 37.49 -7.68
N HIS A 430 -2.68 37.55 -6.34
CA HIS A 430 -2.62 36.37 -5.46
C HIS A 430 -3.71 35.33 -5.77
N PHE A 431 -4.94 35.76 -6.06
CA PHE A 431 -6.01 34.85 -6.44
C PHE A 431 -5.90 34.40 -7.89
N LYS A 432 -5.38 35.23 -8.79
CA LYS A 432 -5.17 34.87 -10.19
C LYS A 432 -4.12 33.78 -10.38
N GLU A 433 -3.08 33.75 -9.54
CA GLU A 433 -2.10 32.67 -9.51
C GLU A 433 -2.74 31.31 -9.18
N GLN A 434 -3.75 31.30 -8.31
CA GLN A 434 -4.47 30.08 -7.90
C GLN A 434 -5.65 29.76 -8.84
N PHE A 435 -6.23 30.78 -9.46
CA PHE A 435 -7.41 30.71 -10.31
C PHE A 435 -7.17 31.58 -11.55
N PRO A 436 -6.55 31.05 -12.62
CA PRO A 436 -6.14 31.85 -13.79
C PRO A 436 -7.28 32.64 -14.46
N GLU A 437 -8.51 32.12 -14.36
CA GLU A 437 -9.74 32.73 -14.91
C GLU A 437 -10.38 33.75 -13.97
N ALA A 438 -9.84 33.94 -12.76
CA ALA A 438 -10.39 34.89 -11.79
C ALA A 438 -10.24 36.33 -12.30
N LYS A 439 -11.36 37.05 -12.26
CA LYS A 439 -11.44 38.46 -12.65
C LYS A 439 -11.61 39.33 -11.40
N PRO A 440 -11.10 40.57 -11.40
CA PRO A 440 -11.27 41.48 -10.28
C PRO A 440 -12.74 41.66 -9.86
N GLU A 441 -13.68 41.73 -10.80
CA GLU A 441 -15.12 41.88 -10.52
C GLU A 441 -15.78 40.62 -9.89
N ASP A 442 -15.13 39.46 -9.95
CA ASP A 442 -15.64 38.18 -9.47
C ASP A 442 -14.87 37.67 -8.23
N LEU A 443 -14.16 38.58 -7.54
CA LEU A 443 -13.27 38.24 -6.42
C LEU A 443 -14.00 37.48 -5.31
N LEU A 444 -15.21 37.91 -4.91
CA LEU A 444 -15.96 37.24 -3.84
C LEU A 444 -16.27 35.79 -4.20
N SER A 445 -16.75 35.56 -5.42
CA SER A 445 -17.07 34.22 -5.93
C SER A 445 -15.83 33.33 -5.89
N THR A 446 -14.69 33.86 -6.33
CA THR A 446 -13.39 33.18 -6.31
C THR A 446 -12.96 32.79 -4.89
N VAL A 447 -13.08 33.72 -3.94
CA VAL A 447 -12.77 33.47 -2.52
C VAL A 447 -13.69 32.40 -1.94
N MET A 448 -14.99 32.43 -2.28
CA MET A 448 -16.03 31.58 -1.69
C MET A 448 -16.20 30.21 -2.37
N MET A 449 -15.51 29.95 -3.48
CA MET A 449 -15.57 28.67 -4.21
C MET A 449 -15.46 27.48 -3.25
N PRO A 450 -16.41 26.52 -3.29
CA PRO A 450 -16.39 25.34 -2.44
C PRO A 450 -15.17 24.47 -2.74
N ASN A 451 -14.70 23.74 -1.74
CA ASN A 451 -13.59 22.81 -1.90
C ASN A 451 -14.05 21.67 -2.83
N SER A 452 -13.47 21.55 -4.03
CA SER A 452 -13.67 20.38 -4.89
C SER A 452 -13.05 19.15 -4.21
N ALA A 453 -13.64 17.96 -4.37
CA ALA A 453 -13.01 16.73 -3.87
C ALA A 453 -11.66 16.51 -4.58
N PRO A 454 -10.56 16.21 -3.85
CA PRO A 454 -9.25 16.03 -4.46
C PRO A 454 -9.24 14.76 -5.33
N GLN A 455 -8.80 14.89 -6.58
CA GLN A 455 -8.58 13.75 -7.49
C GLN A 455 -7.21 13.09 -7.28
N GLN A 456 -6.29 13.72 -6.53
CA GLN A 456 -4.97 13.18 -6.18
C GLN A 456 -4.54 13.55 -4.74
N PRO A 457 -3.72 12.73 -4.05
CA PRO A 457 -3.31 12.97 -2.66
C PRO A 457 -2.37 14.17 -2.45
N ARG A 458 -1.75 14.70 -3.51
CA ARG A 458 -0.85 15.88 -3.42
C ARG A 458 -1.59 17.22 -3.50
N ASP A 459 -2.86 17.19 -3.88
CA ASP A 459 -3.70 18.38 -3.99
C ASP A 459 -4.56 18.49 -2.73
N ALA A 460 -3.95 18.83 -1.60
CA ALA A 460 -4.71 19.26 -0.44
C ALA A 460 -5.40 20.59 -0.80
N VAL A 461 -6.64 20.53 -1.26
CA VAL A 461 -7.47 21.70 -1.52
C VAL A 461 -7.49 22.56 -0.26
N MET A 462 -6.89 23.76 -0.34
CA MET A 462 -6.88 24.69 0.78
C MET A 462 -8.31 25.03 1.17
N ASP A 463 -8.66 24.74 2.42
CA ASP A 463 -9.93 25.15 3.01
C ASP A 463 -10.11 26.68 2.95
N ARG A 464 -11.36 27.17 2.90
CA ARG A 464 -11.70 28.59 2.71
C ARG A 464 -10.98 29.50 3.70
N THR A 465 -10.88 29.08 4.96
CA THR A 465 -10.17 29.82 6.00
C THR A 465 -8.68 29.95 5.68
N SER A 466 -8.06 28.88 5.19
CA SER A 466 -6.65 28.90 4.76
C SER A 466 -6.44 29.77 3.53
N ARG A 467 -7.40 29.80 2.59
CA ARG A 467 -7.35 30.65 1.39
C ARG A 467 -7.36 32.14 1.76
N ILE A 468 -8.25 32.54 2.68
CA ILE A 468 -8.29 33.91 3.22
C ILE A 468 -6.99 34.22 3.97
N ALA A 469 -6.52 33.32 4.83
CA ALA A 469 -5.29 33.52 5.59
C ALA A 469 -4.03 33.62 4.70
N GLY A 470 -4.03 32.96 3.54
CA GLY A 470 -2.95 33.00 2.55
C GLY A 470 -2.62 34.41 2.07
N VAL A 471 -3.62 35.29 2.01
CA VAL A 471 -3.47 36.70 1.61
C VAL A 471 -2.53 37.47 2.55
N ALA A 472 -2.42 37.06 3.82
CA ALA A 472 -1.58 37.76 4.79
C ALA A 472 -0.11 37.85 4.38
N LYS A 473 0.42 36.85 3.66
CA LYS A 473 1.81 36.89 3.13
C LYS A 473 1.99 38.03 2.14
N THR A 474 1.01 38.24 1.25
CA THR A 474 0.99 39.35 0.29
C THR A 474 0.97 40.69 1.02
N VAL A 475 0.14 40.81 2.06
CA VAL A 475 0.06 42.04 2.87
C VAL A 475 1.39 42.32 3.57
N LEU A 476 1.98 41.31 4.23
CA LEU A 476 3.27 41.43 4.92
C LEU A 476 4.39 41.88 3.98
N ALA A 477 4.45 41.35 2.76
CA ALA A 477 5.44 41.72 1.76
C ALA A 477 5.36 43.21 1.34
N MET A 478 4.19 43.84 1.49
CA MET A 478 3.93 45.21 1.07
C MET A 478 4.05 46.25 2.18
N VAL A 479 4.28 45.84 3.43
CA VAL A 479 4.32 46.74 4.61
C VAL A 479 5.27 47.93 4.43
N LYS A 480 6.40 47.75 3.73
CA LYS A 480 7.39 48.83 3.51
C LYS A 480 6.99 49.81 2.41
N THR A 481 6.07 49.43 1.53
CA THR A 481 5.77 50.16 0.29
C THR A 481 4.31 50.61 0.19
N ASN A 482 3.43 50.17 1.10
CA ASN A 482 2.01 50.49 1.07
C ASN A 482 1.46 50.77 2.48
N GLU A 483 0.84 51.96 2.65
CA GLU A 483 0.32 52.43 3.94
C GLU A 483 -0.86 51.61 4.48
N ASP A 484 -1.75 51.10 3.61
CA ASP A 484 -2.87 50.28 4.05
C ASP A 484 -2.39 48.91 4.55
N ALA A 485 -1.39 48.32 3.87
CA ALA A 485 -0.75 47.09 4.32
C ALA A 485 -0.06 47.29 5.67
N ASP A 486 0.68 48.39 5.84
CA ASP A 486 1.30 48.76 7.12
C ASP A 486 0.26 48.91 8.24
N ARG A 487 -0.84 49.61 7.96
CA ARG A 487 -1.95 49.82 8.92
C ARG A 487 -2.61 48.52 9.35
N ILE A 488 -2.91 47.62 8.41
CA ILE A 488 -3.53 46.32 8.70
C ILE A 488 -2.62 45.48 9.59
N VAL A 489 -1.32 45.41 9.27
CA VAL A 489 -0.34 44.61 10.01
C VAL A 489 -0.09 45.20 11.39
N ALA A 490 0.00 46.53 11.51
CA ALA A 490 0.15 47.22 12.79
C ALA A 490 -1.05 46.95 13.72
N ALA A 491 -2.28 47.09 13.21
CA ALA A 491 -3.49 46.79 13.98
C ALA A 491 -3.53 45.33 14.45
N GLY A 492 -3.15 44.38 13.59
CA GLY A 492 -3.07 42.97 13.97
C GLY A 492 -2.05 42.72 15.09
N ALA A 493 -0.87 43.33 15.02
CA ALA A 493 0.15 43.22 16.06
C ALA A 493 -0.31 43.81 17.40
N GLU A 494 -1.06 44.91 17.39
CA GLU A 494 -1.66 45.51 18.58
C GLU A 494 -2.69 44.57 19.23
N LYS A 495 -3.52 43.87 18.43
CA LYS A 495 -4.47 42.87 18.97
C LYS A 495 -3.80 41.70 19.67
N LEU A 496 -2.67 41.20 19.14
CA LEU A 496 -1.91 40.16 19.83
C LEU A 496 -1.25 40.69 21.11
N ALA A 497 -0.79 41.94 21.12
CA ALA A 497 -0.25 42.58 22.31
C ALA A 497 -1.30 42.78 23.40
N GLU A 498 -2.54 43.12 23.03
CA GLU A 498 -3.69 43.19 23.95
C GLU A 498 -3.93 41.83 24.64
N LEU A 499 -3.85 40.71 23.91
CA LEU A 499 -4.00 39.38 24.50
C LEU A 499 -2.87 39.06 25.50
N ALA A 500 -1.62 39.41 25.19
CA ALA A 500 -0.51 39.25 26.13
C ALA A 500 -0.72 40.11 27.38
N ALA A 501 -1.11 41.38 27.21
CA ALA A 501 -1.37 42.31 28.31
C ALA A 501 -2.46 41.79 29.25
N LEU A 502 -3.55 41.24 28.70
CA LEU A 502 -4.63 40.64 29.49
C LEU A 502 -4.11 39.52 30.38
N LEU A 503 -3.30 38.60 29.83
CA LEU A 503 -2.73 37.50 30.61
C LEU A 503 -1.75 38.01 31.67
N VAL A 504 -0.95 39.03 31.36
CA VAL A 504 0.01 39.59 32.32
C VAL A 504 -0.70 40.21 33.52
N LEU A 505 -1.74 41.02 33.26
CA LEU A 505 -2.50 41.70 34.30
C LEU A 505 -3.29 40.73 35.17
N ASP A 506 -4.06 39.83 34.54
CA ASP A 506 -4.96 38.91 35.25
C ASP A 506 -4.21 37.89 36.10
N GLN A 507 -3.08 37.39 35.60
CA GLN A 507 -2.31 36.33 36.28
C GLN A 507 -1.16 36.84 37.15
N GLY A 508 -0.99 38.16 37.28
CA GLY A 508 0.09 38.78 38.06
C GLY A 508 1.48 38.39 37.57
N ILE A 509 1.64 38.13 36.27
CA ILE A 509 2.91 37.72 35.66
C ILE A 509 3.87 38.90 35.72
N LYS A 510 5.13 38.65 36.09
CA LYS A 510 6.18 39.68 36.07
C LYS A 510 6.97 39.55 34.77
N PRO A 511 6.83 40.47 33.80
CA PRO A 511 7.54 40.36 32.52
C PRO A 511 9.06 40.24 32.70
N SER A 512 9.64 40.93 33.69
CA SER A 512 11.08 40.88 34.00
C SER A 512 11.60 39.53 34.50
N LYS A 513 10.72 38.57 34.80
CA LYS A 513 11.05 37.18 35.16
C LYS A 513 10.34 36.17 34.26
N SER A 514 9.88 36.62 33.10
CA SER A 514 9.08 35.82 32.20
C SER A 514 9.60 35.88 30.78
N SER A 515 9.31 34.83 30.02
CA SER A 515 9.57 34.79 28.59
C SER A 515 8.30 35.09 27.79
N LEU A 516 8.44 35.85 26.71
CA LEU A 516 7.44 35.96 25.66
C LEU A 516 7.81 34.98 24.54
N VAL A 517 7.00 33.95 24.34
CA VAL A 517 7.23 32.92 23.32
C VAL A 517 6.31 33.19 22.13
N LEU A 518 6.89 33.34 20.94
CA LEU A 518 6.18 33.60 19.70
C LEU A 518 6.19 32.35 18.81
N ALA A 519 5.02 31.88 18.39
CA ALA A 519 4.90 30.67 17.57
C ALA A 519 3.82 30.78 16.48
N GLY A 520 3.91 29.91 15.48
CA GLY A 520 2.95 29.83 14.37
C GLY A 520 3.46 30.44 13.07
N GLY A 521 2.76 30.14 11.97
CA GLY A 521 3.23 30.46 10.62
C GLY A 521 3.40 31.95 10.33
N LEU A 522 2.62 32.81 10.98
CA LEU A 522 2.74 34.26 10.82
C LEU A 522 3.93 34.82 11.61
N MET A 523 4.29 34.16 12.71
CA MET A 523 5.46 34.50 13.52
C MET A 523 6.79 34.18 12.82
N GLN A 524 6.78 33.56 11.64
CA GLN A 524 7.98 33.37 10.83
C GLN A 524 8.46 34.68 10.18
N ASP A 525 7.57 35.66 10.02
CA ASP A 525 7.94 36.99 9.52
C ASP A 525 8.57 37.85 10.63
N GLU A 526 9.84 38.21 10.44
CA GLU A 526 10.60 38.99 11.44
C GLU A 526 10.04 40.41 11.63
N GLY A 527 9.51 41.01 10.56
CA GLY A 527 8.89 42.34 10.63
C GLY A 527 7.65 42.33 11.51
N TYR A 528 6.83 41.29 11.39
CA TYR A 528 5.64 41.10 12.20
C TYR A 528 5.99 40.82 13.67
N ARG A 529 6.97 39.94 13.94
CA ARG A 529 7.48 39.69 15.30
C ARG A 529 7.92 40.99 15.97
N ARG A 530 8.74 41.81 15.29
CA ARG A 530 9.22 43.09 15.82
C ARG A 530 8.08 44.04 16.16
N ARG A 531 7.01 44.08 15.36
CA ARG A 531 5.83 44.91 15.64
C ARG A 531 5.06 44.42 16.86
N ILE A 532 4.89 43.10 17.02
CA ILE A 532 4.22 42.54 18.20
C ILE A 532 5.03 42.87 19.46
N VAL A 533 6.33 42.57 19.46
CA VAL A 533 7.21 42.86 20.61
C VAL A 533 7.19 44.36 20.93
N GLY A 534 7.32 45.21 19.92
CA GLY A 534 7.24 46.66 20.12
C GLY A 534 5.88 47.13 20.66
N SER A 535 4.76 46.52 20.24
CA SER A 535 3.43 46.82 20.78
C SER A 535 3.28 46.34 22.23
N VAL A 536 3.83 45.18 22.58
CA VAL A 536 3.85 44.66 23.96
C VAL A 536 4.69 45.56 24.87
N GLU A 537 5.86 46.01 24.41
CA GLU A 537 6.71 46.96 25.13
C GLU A 537 6.04 48.34 25.28
N ARG A 538 5.38 48.85 24.23
CA ARG A 538 4.59 50.10 24.27
C ARG A 538 3.42 50.00 25.27
N ALA A 539 2.85 48.81 25.45
CA ALA A 539 1.84 48.55 26.46
C ALA A 539 2.41 48.45 27.89
N GLY A 540 3.73 48.61 28.07
CA GLY A 540 4.41 48.65 29.36
C GLY A 540 4.98 47.31 29.82
N TYR A 541 4.96 46.27 28.98
CA TYR A 541 5.39 44.93 29.36
C TYR A 541 6.69 44.55 28.65
N LYS A 542 7.83 44.68 29.34
CA LYS A 542 9.13 44.24 28.82
C LYS A 542 9.50 42.88 29.39
N PHE A 543 9.41 41.84 28.56
CA PHE A 543 9.76 40.48 28.95
C PHE A 543 11.28 40.32 29.09
N GLN A 544 11.72 39.42 29.98
CA GLN A 544 13.14 39.13 30.20
C GLN A 544 13.77 38.51 28.95
N HIS A 545 13.04 37.57 28.34
CA HIS A 545 13.43 36.87 27.13
C HIS A 545 12.28 36.92 26.11
N VAL A 546 12.63 36.96 24.83
CA VAL A 546 11.68 36.79 23.73
C VAL A 546 12.17 35.62 22.89
N GLU A 547 11.41 34.53 22.90
CA GLU A 547 11.74 33.29 22.21
C GLU A 547 10.85 33.12 20.97
N VAL A 548 11.42 32.56 19.91
CA VAL A 548 10.68 32.24 18.68
C VAL A 548 10.75 30.74 18.45
N VAL A 549 9.59 30.11 18.29
CA VAL A 549 9.49 28.66 18.12
C VAL A 549 9.07 28.32 16.70
N ASP A 550 10.05 27.88 15.90
CA ASP A 550 9.84 27.48 14.52
C ASP A 550 9.43 26.01 14.40
N GLN A 551 9.92 25.15 15.30
CA GLN A 551 9.66 23.71 15.30
C GLN A 551 9.24 23.22 16.70
N PRO A 552 7.97 23.42 17.10
CA PRO A 552 7.46 23.03 18.41
C PRO A 552 7.75 21.56 18.76
N ALA A 553 7.49 20.64 17.82
CA ALA A 553 7.69 19.20 18.02
C ALA A 553 9.18 18.83 18.22
N MET A 554 10.09 19.47 17.48
CA MET A 554 11.53 19.24 17.63
C MET A 554 12.04 19.76 18.98
N ASN A 555 11.55 20.91 19.43
CA ASN A 555 11.90 21.47 20.73
C ASN A 555 11.39 20.58 21.88
N GLY A 556 10.15 20.09 21.78
CA GLY A 556 9.60 19.11 22.72
C GLY A 556 10.42 17.82 22.77
N ALA A 557 10.76 17.24 21.62
CA ALA A 557 11.58 16.03 21.54
C ALA A 557 12.97 16.23 22.16
N ARG A 558 13.64 17.35 21.90
CA ARG A 558 14.95 17.67 22.49
C ARG A 558 14.88 17.83 24.01
N PHE A 559 13.82 18.44 24.52
CA PHE A 559 13.60 18.57 25.96
C PHE A 559 13.38 17.23 26.64
N LEU A 560 12.61 16.33 26.01
CA LEU A 560 12.40 14.98 26.51
C LEU A 560 13.70 14.17 26.57
N LEU A 561 14.51 14.23 25.51
CA LEU A 561 15.81 13.56 25.48
C LEU A 561 16.74 14.02 26.61
N ARG A 562 16.76 15.32 26.92
CA ARG A 562 17.56 15.85 28.04
C ARG A 562 17.01 15.41 29.40
N SER A 563 15.68 15.40 29.55
CA SER A 563 15.02 14.99 30.79
C SER A 563 15.25 13.50 31.08
N ALA A 564 15.22 12.65 30.06
CA ALA A 564 15.51 11.22 30.17
C ALA A 564 16.99 10.94 30.53
N GLN A 565 17.93 11.73 30.02
CA GLN A 565 19.36 11.62 30.36
C GLN A 565 19.68 12.03 31.81
N THR A 566 18.79 12.76 32.48
CA THR A 566 18.98 13.17 33.88
C THR A 566 18.41 12.13 34.86
N LEU A 567 17.69 11.13 34.35
CA LEU A 567 17.10 10.01 35.11
C LEU A 567 17.95 8.72 35.04
N GLN A 568 19.08 8.74 34.31
CA GLN A 568 20.14 7.73 34.32
C GLN A 568 21.34 8.25 35.10
#